data_AF-A0A172XTI2-F1
#
_entry.id   AF-A0A172XTI2-F1
#
_cell.length_a   1.000
_cell.length_b   1.000
_cell.length_c   1.000
_cell.angle_alpha   90.00
_cell.angle_beta   90.00
_cell.angle_gamma   90.00
#
_symmetry.space_group_name_H-M   'P 1'
#
loop_
_entity.id
_entity.type
_entity.pdbx_description
1 polymer ?
#
loop_
_entity_poly.entity_id
_entity_poly.type
_entity_poly.pdbx_seq_one_letter_code
_entity_poly.pdbx_strand_id
1 'polypeptide(L)'
;MEEKENQLPRFDPQEDREIWEDILNNPVKSLTPEKENHFFENLYRQIDTYERKKKLRRVRIYSTVAATIILAIVGLIGYNNFFKPDVYIAGSQNSEIKLSDGTVVILSQGGKLTVEKSFPADTRDVFLEGNAVFHVAKSKKHPFIVHGKGYETKVLGTVFKVSQTGTTFNVDLFEGKVLVYRKGHSKEPFVLKPQQTFSNLGIPQVASVTQTVDNNSASTKAKSAAFIFDKCPISDAVKVIEKTYGITVHYPDDLENAKLTLSLPNATAQAFIQSLAIQFNLNIKQQNDSIFELEK
;
A
#
# COMPACT_ATOMS: atom_id res chain seq x y z
N MET A 1 -27.72 -17.26 -55.75
CA MET A 1 -28.60 -18.20 -55.04
C MET A 1 -29.99 -17.63 -55.18
N GLU A 2 -30.78 -18.28 -56.03
CA GLU A 2 -32.10 -17.83 -56.49
C GLU A 2 -33.11 -17.77 -55.34
N GLU A 3 -33.73 -16.61 -55.20
CA GLU A 3 -34.84 -16.31 -54.33
C GLU A 3 -36.10 -16.95 -54.94
N LYS A 4 -36.55 -18.08 -54.39
CA LYS A 4 -37.85 -18.66 -54.77
C LYS A 4 -38.95 -17.81 -54.14
N GLU A 5 -39.38 -16.82 -54.90
CA GLU A 5 -40.61 -16.07 -54.68
C GLU A 5 -41.77 -17.07 -54.57
N ASN A 6 -42.31 -17.20 -53.35
CA ASN A 6 -43.41 -18.10 -53.04
C ASN A 6 -44.69 -17.45 -53.58
N GLN A 7 -44.90 -17.56 -54.89
CA GLN A 7 -46.12 -17.11 -55.56
C GLN A 7 -47.31 -17.84 -54.90
N LEU A 8 -48.19 -17.06 -54.28
CA LEU A 8 -49.47 -17.56 -53.79
C LEU A 8 -50.17 -18.32 -54.93
N PRO A 9 -50.77 -19.49 -54.65
CA PRO A 9 -51.38 -20.31 -55.69
C PRO A 9 -52.37 -19.47 -56.52
N ARG A 10 -52.25 -19.58 -57.83
CA ARG A 10 -53.10 -18.85 -58.79
C ARG A 10 -54.51 -19.45 -58.69
N PHE A 11 -55.50 -18.62 -58.44
CA PHE A 11 -56.92 -19.00 -58.34
C PHE A 11 -57.33 -19.77 -59.61
N ASP A 12 -57.56 -21.08 -59.48
CA ASP A 12 -58.06 -21.93 -60.55
C ASP A 12 -59.54 -22.20 -60.29
N PRO A 13 -60.46 -21.56 -61.03
CA PRO A 13 -61.89 -21.65 -60.77
C PRO A 13 -62.48 -23.06 -60.91
N GLN A 14 -61.74 -24.05 -61.41
CA GLN A 14 -62.18 -25.44 -61.51
C GLN A 14 -61.66 -26.28 -60.33
N GLU A 15 -60.37 -26.25 -60.02
CA GLU A 15 -59.80 -26.93 -58.84
C GLU A 15 -60.42 -26.39 -57.54
N ASP A 16 -60.55 -25.06 -57.43
CA ASP A 16 -61.16 -24.45 -56.26
C ASP A 16 -62.64 -24.86 -56.14
N ARG A 17 -63.34 -25.04 -57.27
CA ARG A 17 -64.72 -25.52 -57.27
C ARG A 17 -64.82 -26.97 -56.79
N GLU A 18 -63.91 -27.85 -57.19
CA GLU A 18 -63.87 -29.23 -56.68
C GLU A 18 -63.57 -29.27 -55.18
N ILE A 19 -62.65 -28.42 -54.69
CA ILE A 19 -62.35 -28.31 -53.25
C ILE A 19 -63.55 -27.77 -52.48
N TRP A 20 -64.22 -26.73 -53.00
CA TRP A 20 -65.44 -26.19 -52.38
C TRP A 20 -66.59 -27.18 -52.43
N GLU A 21 -66.77 -27.93 -53.51
CA GLU A 21 -67.78 -28.98 -53.61
C GLU A 21 -67.48 -30.16 -52.68
N ASP A 22 -66.21 -30.57 -52.52
CA ASP A 22 -65.81 -31.58 -51.54
C ASP A 22 -66.06 -31.12 -50.10
N ILE A 23 -65.76 -29.85 -49.77
CA ILE A 23 -66.06 -29.27 -48.44
C ILE A 23 -67.58 -29.20 -48.18
N LEU A 24 -68.38 -28.90 -49.19
CA LEU A 24 -69.83 -28.81 -49.09
C LEU A 24 -70.48 -30.20 -49.00
N ASN A 25 -69.96 -31.19 -49.73
CA ASN A 25 -70.51 -32.55 -49.78
C ASN A 25 -69.98 -33.47 -48.68
N ASN A 26 -68.78 -33.20 -48.14
CA ASN A 26 -68.26 -33.76 -46.91
C ASN A 26 -68.14 -32.66 -45.86
N PRO A 27 -69.25 -32.26 -45.20
CA PRO A 27 -69.18 -31.25 -44.16
C PRO A 27 -68.21 -31.75 -43.09
N VAL A 28 -67.13 -31.00 -42.87
CA VAL A 28 -66.17 -31.27 -41.80
C VAL A 28 -67.00 -31.45 -40.55
N LYS A 29 -66.95 -32.68 -40.00
CA LYS A 29 -67.84 -33.11 -38.92
C LYS A 29 -67.79 -32.05 -37.83
N SER A 30 -68.86 -31.27 -37.70
CA SER A 30 -68.90 -30.18 -36.74
C SER A 30 -68.64 -30.78 -35.38
N LEU A 31 -67.64 -30.22 -34.69
CA LEU A 31 -67.32 -30.68 -33.36
C LEU A 31 -68.60 -30.55 -32.53
N THR A 32 -68.99 -31.62 -31.86
CA THR A 32 -70.07 -31.54 -30.86
C THR A 32 -69.69 -30.40 -29.90
N PRO A 33 -70.65 -29.61 -29.37
CA PRO A 33 -70.36 -28.46 -28.53
C PRO A 33 -69.35 -28.75 -27.40
N GLU A 34 -69.39 -29.96 -26.84
CA GLU A 34 -68.41 -30.43 -25.85
C GLU A 34 -66.97 -30.56 -26.37
N LYS A 35 -66.79 -31.08 -27.58
CA LYS A 35 -65.47 -31.26 -28.22
C LYS A 35 -64.92 -29.95 -28.74
N GLU A 36 -65.78 -29.04 -29.19
CA GLU A 36 -65.40 -27.69 -29.60
C GLU A 36 -64.90 -26.90 -28.38
N ASN A 37 -65.67 -26.89 -27.29
CA ASN A 37 -65.26 -26.28 -26.03
C ASN A 37 -63.96 -26.90 -25.50
N HIS A 38 -63.81 -28.24 -25.54
CA HIS A 38 -62.58 -28.91 -25.14
C HIS A 38 -61.37 -28.56 -26.05
N PHE A 39 -61.59 -28.35 -27.35
CA PHE A 39 -60.56 -27.93 -28.28
C PHE A 39 -60.09 -26.50 -27.98
N PHE A 40 -61.01 -25.55 -27.82
CA PHE A 40 -60.69 -24.17 -27.49
C PHE A 40 -60.08 -24.05 -26.08
N GLU A 41 -60.55 -24.82 -25.10
CA GLU A 41 -59.91 -24.91 -23.77
C GLU A 41 -58.45 -25.37 -23.87
N ASN A 42 -58.15 -26.37 -24.69
CA ASN A 42 -56.78 -26.83 -24.89
C ASN A 42 -55.93 -25.79 -25.65
N LEU A 43 -56.50 -25.11 -26.63
CA LEU A 43 -55.83 -24.03 -27.36
C LEU A 43 -55.50 -22.85 -26.43
N TYR A 44 -56.46 -22.39 -25.64
CA TYR A 44 -56.26 -21.33 -24.65
C TYR A 44 -55.23 -21.74 -23.60
N ARG A 45 -55.26 -22.99 -23.10
CA ARG A 45 -54.22 -23.52 -22.20
C ARG A 45 -52.84 -23.56 -22.85
N GLN A 46 -52.73 -23.91 -24.12
CA GLN A 46 -51.45 -23.92 -24.84
C GLN A 46 -50.88 -22.51 -25.03
N ILE A 47 -51.73 -21.52 -25.34
CA ILE A 47 -51.34 -20.10 -25.44
C ILE A 47 -50.90 -19.58 -24.06
N ASP A 48 -51.69 -19.83 -23.01
CA ASP A 48 -51.39 -19.42 -21.64
C ASP A 48 -50.08 -20.02 -21.13
N THR A 49 -49.84 -21.31 -21.40
CA THR A 49 -48.59 -21.98 -20.98
C THR A 49 -47.38 -21.44 -21.75
N TYR A 50 -47.52 -21.08 -23.03
CA TYR A 50 -46.47 -20.45 -23.82
C TYR A 50 -46.16 -19.02 -23.35
N GLU A 51 -47.18 -18.20 -23.11
CA GLU A 51 -47.07 -16.85 -22.56
C GLU A 51 -46.41 -16.85 -21.17
N ARG A 52 -46.83 -17.78 -20.29
CA ARG A 52 -46.22 -17.96 -18.96
C ARG A 52 -44.74 -18.31 -19.07
N LYS A 53 -44.35 -19.25 -19.94
CA LYS A 53 -42.93 -19.60 -20.17
C LYS A 53 -42.11 -18.41 -20.69
N LYS A 54 -42.67 -17.62 -21.61
CA LYS A 54 -42.03 -16.40 -22.15
C LYS A 54 -41.87 -15.32 -21.07
N LYS A 55 -42.89 -15.09 -20.24
CA LYS A 55 -42.86 -14.16 -19.10
C LYS A 55 -41.86 -14.61 -18.04
N LEU A 56 -41.83 -15.89 -17.69
CA LEU A 56 -40.86 -16.47 -16.74
C LEU A 56 -39.42 -16.34 -17.26
N ARG A 57 -39.17 -16.60 -18.54
CA ARG A 57 -37.84 -16.38 -19.15
C ARG A 57 -37.41 -14.93 -19.08
N ARG A 58 -38.33 -13.98 -19.36
CA ARG A 58 -38.05 -12.54 -19.29
C ARG A 58 -37.78 -12.08 -17.85
N VAL A 59 -38.60 -12.52 -16.89
CA VAL A 59 -38.37 -12.24 -15.46
C VAL A 59 -37.03 -12.80 -15.00
N ARG A 60 -36.68 -14.03 -15.40
CA ARG A 60 -35.37 -14.62 -15.08
C ARG A 60 -34.21 -13.81 -15.66
N ILE A 61 -34.32 -13.34 -16.91
CA ILE A 61 -33.30 -12.49 -17.53
C ILE A 61 -33.18 -11.16 -16.77
N TYR A 62 -34.28 -10.47 -16.50
CA TYR A 62 -34.23 -9.21 -15.75
C TYR A 62 -33.75 -9.40 -14.30
N SER A 63 -34.12 -10.50 -13.63
CA SER A 63 -33.63 -10.79 -12.29
C SER A 63 -32.13 -11.10 -12.29
N THR A 64 -31.61 -11.80 -13.31
CA THR A 64 -30.16 -12.01 -13.42
C THR A 64 -29.41 -10.72 -13.68
N VAL A 65 -29.95 -9.82 -14.52
CA VAL A 65 -29.35 -8.50 -14.79
C VAL A 65 -29.42 -7.61 -13.55
N ALA A 66 -30.54 -7.60 -12.83
CA ALA A 66 -30.66 -6.83 -11.59
C ALA A 66 -29.70 -7.35 -10.51
N ALA A 67 -29.57 -8.67 -10.35
CA ALA A 67 -28.65 -9.28 -9.39
C ALA A 67 -27.19 -8.95 -9.70
N THR A 68 -26.78 -8.96 -10.97
CA THR A 68 -25.40 -8.61 -11.35
C THR A 68 -25.09 -7.14 -11.10
N ILE A 69 -26.05 -6.23 -11.38
CA ILE A 69 -25.92 -4.81 -11.07
C ILE A 69 -25.80 -4.60 -9.55
N ILE A 70 -26.64 -5.25 -8.76
CA ILE A 70 -26.57 -5.15 -7.29
C ILE A 70 -25.22 -5.65 -6.77
N LEU A 71 -24.74 -6.80 -7.26
CA LEU A 71 -23.42 -7.32 -6.87
C LEU A 71 -22.29 -6.37 -7.26
N ALA A 72 -22.35 -5.75 -8.44
CA ALA A 72 -21.37 -4.76 -8.86
C ALA A 72 -21.40 -3.50 -7.97
N ILE A 73 -22.59 -3.01 -7.61
CA ILE A 73 -22.76 -1.85 -6.71
C ILE A 73 -22.27 -2.18 -5.30
N VAL A 74 -22.65 -3.34 -4.75
CA VAL A 74 -22.19 -3.81 -3.44
C VAL A 74 -20.67 -3.99 -3.44
N GLY A 75 -20.11 -4.55 -4.51
CA GLY A 75 -18.66 -4.68 -4.69
C GLY A 75 -17.95 -3.33 -4.74
N LEU A 76 -18.50 -2.36 -5.47
CA LEU A 76 -17.95 -1.00 -5.57
C LEU A 76 -17.99 -0.28 -4.22
N ILE A 77 -19.13 -0.33 -3.52
CA ILE A 77 -19.32 0.25 -2.19
C ILE A 77 -18.38 -0.42 -1.19
N GLY A 78 -18.28 -1.76 -1.23
CA GLY A 78 -17.37 -2.53 -0.38
C GLY A 78 -15.91 -2.12 -0.62
N TYR A 79 -15.48 -2.05 -1.87
CA TYR A 79 -14.13 -1.65 -2.22
C TYR A 79 -13.78 -0.25 -1.70
N ASN A 80 -14.65 0.73 -1.95
CA ASN A 80 -14.39 2.12 -1.58
C ASN A 80 -14.38 2.34 -0.05
N ASN A 81 -15.16 1.56 0.70
CA ASN A 81 -15.21 1.68 2.16
C ASN A 81 -14.10 0.88 2.86
N PHE A 82 -13.76 -0.32 2.37
CA PHE A 82 -12.89 -1.25 3.10
C PHE A 82 -11.46 -1.32 2.58
N PHE A 83 -11.20 -1.06 1.29
CA PHE A 83 -9.88 -1.30 0.70
C PHE A 83 -9.18 -0.04 0.20
N LYS A 84 -9.93 1.02 -0.11
CA LYS A 84 -9.33 2.27 -0.58
C LYS A 84 -8.63 3.01 0.57
N PRO A 85 -7.31 3.27 0.49
CA PRO A 85 -6.59 3.98 1.53
C PRO A 85 -7.05 5.44 1.61
N ASP A 86 -6.97 6.03 2.80
CA ASP A 86 -7.20 7.45 2.99
C ASP A 86 -5.90 8.22 2.70
N VAL A 87 -5.97 9.24 1.86
CA VAL A 87 -4.81 10.05 1.46
C VAL A 87 -5.01 11.49 1.92
N TYR A 88 -4.07 11.99 2.69
CA TYR A 88 -4.02 13.37 3.19
C TYR A 88 -2.81 14.09 2.61
N ILE A 89 -3.01 15.31 2.13
CA ILE A 89 -1.94 16.14 1.56
C ILE A 89 -1.98 17.50 2.27
N ALA A 90 -0.85 17.93 2.80
CA ALA A 90 -0.69 19.27 3.36
C ALA A 90 -0.27 20.23 2.23
N GLY A 91 -1.01 21.34 2.10
CA GLY A 91 -0.71 22.39 1.12
C GLY A 91 0.46 23.28 1.57
N SER A 92 0.24 24.59 1.56
CA SER A 92 1.23 25.60 1.96
C SER A 92 1.38 25.78 3.48
N GLN A 93 0.58 25.06 4.28
CA GLN A 93 0.61 25.12 5.73
C GLN A 93 0.58 23.71 6.31
N ASN A 94 0.94 23.59 7.59
CA ASN A 94 0.80 22.33 8.31
C ASN A 94 -0.69 21.96 8.45
N SER A 95 -0.98 20.67 8.39
CA SER A 95 -2.33 20.12 8.53
C SER A 95 -2.39 19.19 9.73
N GLU A 96 -3.38 19.41 10.60
CA GLU A 96 -3.67 18.51 11.71
C GLU A 96 -4.72 17.48 11.26
N ILE A 97 -4.37 16.20 11.35
CA ILE A 97 -5.19 15.08 10.90
C ILE A 97 -5.48 14.20 12.10
N LYS A 98 -6.78 13.96 12.36
CA LYS A 98 -7.22 13.02 13.37
C LYS A 98 -7.66 11.71 12.73
N LEU A 99 -6.98 10.63 13.07
CA LEU A 99 -7.27 9.29 12.57
C LEU A 99 -8.38 8.62 13.39
N SER A 100 -8.98 7.57 12.81
CA SER A 100 -10.12 6.84 13.41
C SER A 100 -9.78 6.12 14.73
N ASP A 101 -8.50 5.82 14.96
CA ASP A 101 -7.98 5.21 16.18
C ASP A 101 -7.70 6.23 17.31
N GLY A 102 -7.93 7.52 17.04
CA GLY A 102 -7.64 8.63 17.96
C GLY A 102 -6.22 9.17 17.87
N THR A 103 -5.38 8.64 16.99
CA THR A 103 -4.05 9.21 16.70
C THR A 103 -4.19 10.58 16.04
N VAL A 104 -3.36 11.53 16.46
CA VAL A 104 -3.27 12.86 15.83
C VAL A 104 -1.94 12.98 15.10
N VAL A 105 -1.99 13.43 13.85
CA VAL A 105 -0.82 13.63 12.99
C VAL A 105 -0.76 15.09 12.56
N ILE A 106 0.33 15.77 12.89
CA ILE A 106 0.63 17.11 12.40
C ILE A 106 1.53 16.93 11.17
N LEU A 107 0.93 16.97 9.99
CA LEU A 107 1.60 16.84 8.71
C LEU A 107 2.18 18.18 8.29
N SER A 108 3.48 18.25 8.01
CA SER A 108 4.13 19.49 7.59
C SER A 108 3.74 19.86 6.17
N GLN A 109 3.82 21.16 5.83
CA GLN A 109 3.57 21.67 4.48
C GLN A 109 4.25 20.84 3.37
N GLY A 110 3.54 20.60 2.27
CA GLY A 110 4.00 19.75 1.16
C GLY A 110 4.12 18.26 1.47
N GLY A 111 3.79 17.83 2.69
CA GLY A 111 3.78 16.42 3.09
C GLY A 111 2.55 15.68 2.58
N LYS A 112 2.67 14.36 2.49
CA LYS A 112 1.58 13.44 2.16
C LYS A 112 1.59 12.25 3.12
N LEU A 113 0.42 11.93 3.65
CA LEU A 113 0.18 10.79 4.51
C LEU A 113 -0.87 9.89 3.85
N THR A 114 -0.53 8.61 3.66
CA THR A 114 -1.48 7.60 3.20
C THR A 114 -1.74 6.61 4.31
N VAL A 115 -2.99 6.42 4.71
CA VAL A 115 -3.42 5.52 5.78
C VAL A 115 -4.06 4.30 5.13
N GLU A 116 -3.48 3.13 5.38
CA GLU A 116 -3.98 1.89 4.81
C GLU A 116 -5.27 1.46 5.52
N LYS A 117 -6.30 1.14 4.73
CA LYS A 117 -7.51 0.52 5.26
C LYS A 117 -7.35 -0.99 5.17
N SER A 118 -7.05 -1.59 6.32
CA SER A 118 -7.12 -3.03 6.50
C SER A 118 -8.11 -3.31 7.64
N PHE A 119 -9.11 -4.17 7.42
CA PHE A 119 -10.09 -4.50 8.45
C PHE A 119 -10.34 -6.02 8.52
N PRO A 120 -10.27 -6.61 9.73
CA PRO A 120 -9.54 -6.12 10.91
C PRO A 120 -8.02 -6.25 10.65
N ALA A 121 -7.28 -5.15 10.72
CA ALA A 121 -5.84 -5.20 10.56
C ALA A 121 -5.14 -5.60 11.87
N ASP A 122 -4.12 -6.44 11.76
CA ASP A 122 -3.18 -6.69 12.87
C ASP A 122 -2.35 -5.45 13.21
N THR A 123 -2.24 -4.50 12.28
CA THR A 123 -1.38 -3.31 12.35
C THR A 123 -2.09 -2.05 11.85
N ARG A 124 -1.57 -0.88 12.22
CA ARG A 124 -2.02 0.44 11.74
C ARG A 124 -0.92 1.03 10.87
N ASP A 125 -0.99 0.76 9.56
CA ASP A 125 0.06 1.15 8.62
C ASP A 125 -0.24 2.50 7.97
N VAL A 126 0.77 3.37 8.00
CA VAL A 126 0.74 4.67 7.32
C VAL A 126 2.01 4.87 6.51
N PHE A 127 1.88 5.45 5.32
CA PHE A 127 2.99 5.81 4.45
C PHE A 127 3.16 7.33 4.47
N LEU A 128 4.34 7.79 4.86
CA LEU A 128 4.67 9.20 4.96
C LEU A 128 5.66 9.59 3.86
N GLU A 129 5.32 10.64 3.12
CA GLU A 129 6.23 11.40 2.29
C GLU A 129 6.37 12.82 2.89
N GLY A 130 7.58 13.21 3.28
CA GLY A 130 7.85 14.50 3.93
C GLY A 130 7.98 14.38 5.45
N ASN A 131 7.52 15.40 6.19
CA ASN A 131 7.73 15.51 7.64
C ASN A 131 6.40 15.48 8.39
N ALA A 132 6.35 14.78 9.52
CA ALA A 132 5.16 14.77 10.38
C ALA A 132 5.51 14.52 11.85
N VAL A 133 4.72 15.08 12.75
CA VAL A 133 4.71 14.77 14.18
C VAL A 133 3.50 13.87 14.46
N PHE A 134 3.73 12.77 15.17
CA PHE A 134 2.72 11.76 15.48
C PHE A 134 2.47 11.72 16.99
N HIS A 135 1.21 11.86 17.37
CA HIS A 135 0.70 11.64 18.72
C HIS A 135 -0.14 10.36 18.68
N VAL A 136 0.53 9.22 18.79
CA VAL A 136 -0.09 7.91 18.55
C VAL A 136 -0.90 7.44 19.74
N ALA A 137 -2.16 7.07 19.49
CA ALA A 137 -3.03 6.48 20.49
C ALA A 137 -2.46 5.13 20.97
N LYS A 138 -2.51 4.91 22.29
CA LYS A 138 -1.98 3.71 22.94
C LYS A 138 -2.77 2.47 22.51
N SER A 139 -2.09 1.48 21.93
CA SER A 139 -2.64 0.16 21.59
C SER A 139 -1.55 -0.90 21.72
N LYS A 140 -1.75 -1.85 22.63
CA LYS A 140 -0.83 -2.99 22.82
C LYS A 140 -1.02 -4.08 21.77
N LYS A 141 -2.21 -4.16 21.17
CA LYS A 141 -2.59 -5.23 20.24
C LYS A 141 -2.28 -4.87 18.78
N HIS A 142 -2.42 -3.59 18.42
CA HIS A 142 -2.28 -3.12 17.05
C HIS A 142 -1.18 -2.05 16.98
N PRO A 143 0.06 -2.44 16.65
CA PRO A 143 1.16 -1.50 16.46
C PRO A 143 0.85 -0.47 15.38
N PHE A 144 1.33 0.76 15.57
CA PHE A 144 1.31 1.80 14.54
C PHE A 144 2.65 1.81 13.83
N ILE A 145 2.63 1.73 12.50
CA ILE A 145 3.82 1.58 11.66
C ILE A 145 3.84 2.71 10.64
N VAL A 146 4.87 3.55 10.70
CA VAL A 146 5.13 4.60 9.71
C VAL A 146 6.19 4.11 8.73
N HIS A 147 5.81 4.01 7.47
CA HIS A 147 6.67 3.66 6.34
C HIS A 147 7.21 4.91 5.67
N GLY A 148 8.51 4.96 5.39
CA GLY A 148 9.12 6.10 4.69
C GLY A 148 10.60 5.88 4.37
N LYS A 149 11.03 6.31 3.17
CA LYS A 149 12.45 6.26 2.71
C LYS A 149 13.17 4.92 2.94
N GLY A 150 12.45 3.80 2.87
CA GLY A 150 13.02 2.46 3.09
C GLY A 150 13.21 2.08 4.56
N TYR A 151 12.55 2.78 5.48
CA TYR A 151 12.49 2.48 6.91
C TYR A 151 11.04 2.29 7.38
N GLU A 152 10.89 1.54 8.46
CA GLU A 152 9.63 1.30 9.15
C GLU A 152 9.78 1.72 10.61
N THR A 153 8.92 2.61 11.08
CA THR A 153 8.93 3.11 12.46
C THR A 153 7.73 2.54 13.20
N LYS A 154 7.97 1.60 14.11
CA LYS A 154 6.94 0.86 14.84
C LYS A 154 6.81 1.34 16.27
N VAL A 155 5.57 1.65 16.68
CA VAL A 155 5.24 2.14 18.02
C VAL A 155 3.94 1.54 18.55
N LEU A 156 3.73 1.62 19.86
CA LEU A 156 2.50 1.18 20.53
C LEU A 156 1.70 2.33 21.16
N GLY A 157 2.20 3.57 21.13
CA GLY A 157 1.60 4.73 21.78
C GLY A 157 2.68 5.67 22.28
N THR A 158 3.07 6.59 21.41
CA THR A 158 4.34 7.29 21.45
C THR A 158 4.14 8.67 20.82
N VAL A 159 4.87 9.67 21.31
CA VAL A 159 4.97 11.00 20.66
C VAL A 159 6.34 11.09 20.00
N PHE A 160 6.36 11.20 18.68
CA PHE A 160 7.60 11.21 17.89
C PHE A 160 7.43 12.02 16.60
N LYS A 161 8.55 12.41 16.00
CA LYS A 161 8.60 13.09 14.70
C LYS A 161 9.35 12.24 13.70
N VAL A 162 8.84 12.16 12.48
CA VAL A 162 9.58 11.61 11.33
C VAL A 162 9.90 12.78 10.40
N SER A 163 11.16 12.88 9.99
CA SER A 163 11.60 13.88 9.02
C SER A 163 12.29 13.24 7.82
N GLN A 164 11.95 13.67 6.61
CA GLN A 164 12.48 13.15 5.36
C GLN A 164 12.93 14.29 4.45
N THR A 165 14.23 14.39 4.19
CA THR A 165 14.81 15.42 3.32
C THR A 165 15.86 14.81 2.41
N GLY A 166 15.67 14.86 1.09
CA GLY A 166 16.57 14.22 0.13
C GLY A 166 16.68 12.72 0.39
N THR A 167 17.88 12.23 0.71
CA THR A 167 18.15 10.84 1.12
C THR A 167 18.09 10.62 2.64
N THR A 168 17.92 11.69 3.42
CA THR A 168 17.91 11.63 4.88
C THR A 168 16.56 11.17 5.41
N PHE A 169 16.59 10.29 6.41
CA PHE A 169 15.45 9.85 7.20
C PHE A 169 15.81 9.92 8.68
N ASN A 170 15.04 10.72 9.43
CA ASN A 170 15.24 10.93 10.86
C ASN A 170 13.97 10.58 11.65
N VAL A 171 14.17 10.05 12.85
CA VAL A 171 13.09 9.83 13.82
C VAL A 171 13.50 10.40 15.16
N ASP A 172 12.79 11.43 15.62
CA ASP A 172 12.99 12.05 16.94
C ASP A 172 11.93 11.53 17.91
N LEU A 173 12.35 10.93 19.02
CA LEU A 173 11.45 10.38 20.02
C LEU A 173 11.29 11.32 21.22
N PHE A 174 10.07 11.80 21.47
CA PHE A 174 9.75 12.64 22.62
C PHE A 174 9.23 11.83 23.83
N GLU A 175 8.24 10.96 23.62
CA GLU A 175 7.64 10.13 24.68
C GLU A 175 7.43 8.69 24.20
N GLY A 176 7.73 7.71 25.05
CA GLY A 176 7.41 6.30 24.83
C GLY A 176 8.61 5.50 24.33
N LYS A 177 8.37 4.61 23.37
CA LYS A 177 9.40 3.76 22.76
C LYS A 177 9.15 3.65 21.26
N VAL A 178 10.23 3.69 20.48
CA VAL A 178 10.20 3.53 19.03
C VAL A 178 11.15 2.41 18.64
N LEU A 179 10.70 1.57 17.71
CA LEU A 179 11.52 0.61 16.99
C LEU A 179 11.64 1.08 15.55
N VAL A 180 12.84 1.33 15.06
CA VAL A 180 13.09 1.64 13.65
C VAL A 180 13.71 0.43 12.99
N TYR A 181 13.13 -0.01 11.88
CA TYR A 181 13.63 -1.09 11.05
C TYR A 181 14.06 -0.53 9.70
N ARG A 182 15.12 -1.10 9.13
CA ARG A 182 15.47 -0.89 7.73
C ARG A 182 14.76 -1.94 6.88
N LYS A 183 14.06 -1.50 5.84
CA LYS A 183 13.34 -2.40 4.93
C LYS A 183 14.32 -3.41 4.31
N GLY A 184 13.98 -4.70 4.39
CA GLY A 184 14.84 -5.81 3.94
C GLY A 184 15.86 -6.31 4.97
N HIS A 185 16.02 -5.62 6.11
CA HIS A 185 16.88 -6.04 7.23
C HIS A 185 16.05 -6.11 8.51
N SER A 186 15.23 -7.15 8.62
CA SER A 186 14.18 -7.28 9.65
C SER A 186 14.67 -7.82 11.01
N LYS A 187 15.90 -8.33 11.10
CA LYS A 187 16.32 -9.13 12.27
C LYS A 187 16.55 -8.32 13.55
N GLU A 188 17.01 -7.07 13.45
CA GLU A 188 17.27 -6.24 14.64
C GLU A 188 16.81 -4.79 14.44
N PRO A 189 15.88 -4.28 15.26
CA PRO A 189 15.49 -2.88 15.23
C PRO A 189 16.50 -1.98 15.94
N PHE A 190 16.57 -0.73 15.49
CA PHE A 190 17.10 0.36 16.31
C PHE A 190 16.05 0.74 17.36
N VAL A 191 16.42 0.63 18.63
CA VAL A 191 15.53 0.95 19.75
C VAL A 191 15.85 2.35 20.25
N LEU A 192 14.87 3.26 20.17
CA LEU A 192 15.02 4.62 20.70
C LEU A 192 14.33 4.69 22.07
N LYS A 193 14.98 5.44 22.96
CA LYS A 193 14.44 5.94 24.24
C LYS A 193 14.04 7.41 24.08
N PRO A 194 13.22 7.96 24.99
CA PRO A 194 12.91 9.39 25.00
C PRO A 194 14.16 10.27 24.88
N GLN A 195 14.05 11.36 24.13
CA GLN A 195 15.14 12.29 23.80
C GLN A 195 16.27 11.66 22.98
N GLN A 196 15.96 10.63 22.17
CA GLN A 196 16.89 10.09 21.19
C GLN A 196 16.40 10.31 19.77
N THR A 197 17.37 10.50 18.88
CA THR A 197 17.16 10.66 17.46
C THR A 197 17.85 9.54 16.70
N PHE A 198 17.10 8.84 15.85
CA PHE A 198 17.64 7.99 14.81
C PHE A 198 17.89 8.83 13.54
N SER A 199 19.00 8.60 12.86
CA SER A 199 19.28 9.16 11.54
C SER A 199 20.05 8.18 10.67
N ASN A 200 19.72 8.13 9.38
CA ASN A 200 20.58 7.46 8.40
C ASN A 200 21.71 8.37 7.86
N LEU A 201 21.75 9.64 8.29
CA LEU A 201 22.72 10.65 7.82
C LEU A 201 22.80 10.79 6.28
N GLY A 202 21.71 10.45 5.58
CA GLY A 202 21.63 10.50 4.12
C GLY A 202 22.24 9.28 3.41
N ILE A 203 22.73 8.28 4.14
CA ILE A 203 23.37 7.07 3.59
C ILE A 203 22.58 5.84 4.07
N PRO A 204 21.92 5.08 3.19
CA PRO A 204 21.04 3.96 3.59
C PRO A 204 21.72 2.88 4.46
N GLN A 205 23.02 2.68 4.27
CA GLN A 205 23.86 1.71 4.97
C GLN A 205 24.34 2.19 6.36
N VAL A 206 24.03 3.44 6.71
CA VAL A 206 24.43 4.05 7.98
C VAL A 206 23.19 4.22 8.84
N ALA A 207 23.36 3.99 10.12
CA ALA A 207 22.42 4.34 11.15
C ALA A 207 23.15 4.96 12.33
N SER A 208 22.60 6.04 12.85
CA SER A 208 23.09 6.73 14.03
C SER A 208 21.94 6.89 15.02
N VAL A 209 22.21 6.62 16.30
CA VAL A 209 21.32 6.97 17.40
C VAL A 209 22.04 7.91 18.35
N THR A 210 21.54 9.13 18.47
CA THR A 210 22.12 10.18 19.31
C THR A 210 21.10 10.72 20.30
N GLN A 211 21.55 11.49 21.28
CA GLN A 211 20.66 12.33 22.08
C GLN A 211 20.09 13.44 21.18
N THR A 212 18.79 13.67 21.24
CA THR A 212 18.12 14.76 20.54
C THR A 212 18.75 16.08 20.97
N VAL A 213 19.24 16.86 20.01
CA VAL A 213 19.84 18.17 20.28
C VAL A 213 18.74 19.21 20.11
N ASP A 214 18.42 19.94 21.19
CA ASP A 214 17.60 21.13 21.08
C ASP A 214 18.36 22.16 20.23
N ASN A 215 17.72 22.65 19.17
CA ASN A 215 18.31 23.60 18.20
C ASN A 215 18.77 24.95 18.82
N ASN A 216 18.64 25.15 20.13
CA ASN A 216 19.06 26.35 20.87
C ASN A 216 20.43 26.26 21.55
N SER A 217 21.11 25.12 21.52
CA SER A 217 22.47 24.98 22.08
C SER A 217 23.52 24.85 20.99
N ALA A 218 24.11 25.99 20.59
CA ALA A 218 25.24 26.11 19.66
C ALA A 218 26.58 25.52 20.18
N SER A 219 26.51 24.56 21.10
CA SER A 219 27.67 23.91 21.70
C SER A 219 27.26 22.48 22.02
N THR A 220 27.65 21.55 21.15
CA THR A 220 27.63 20.15 21.56
C THR A 220 28.81 19.42 20.94
N LYS A 221 29.93 19.37 21.69
CA LYS A 221 30.96 18.33 21.54
C LYS A 221 30.24 17.00 21.27
N ALA A 222 30.68 16.25 20.25
CA ALA A 222 30.07 15.02 19.78
C ALA A 222 29.60 14.15 20.95
N LYS A 223 28.30 14.22 21.28
CA LYS A 223 27.70 13.40 22.33
C LYS A 223 27.74 11.96 21.83
N SER A 224 28.06 11.03 22.74
CA SER A 224 28.14 9.60 22.49
C SER A 224 27.00 9.14 21.59
N ALA A 225 27.37 8.78 20.36
CA ALA A 225 26.46 8.32 19.33
C ALA A 225 26.63 6.81 19.20
N ALA A 226 25.53 6.07 19.07
CA ALA A 226 25.62 4.72 18.56
C ALA A 226 25.67 4.79 17.04
N PHE A 227 26.65 4.17 16.40
CA PHE A 227 26.74 4.06 14.95
C PHE A 227 26.67 2.61 14.51
N ILE A 228 25.94 2.36 13.44
CA ILE A 228 25.92 1.07 12.75
C ILE A 228 26.18 1.34 11.27
N PHE A 229 27.21 0.69 10.75
CA PHE A 229 27.57 0.61 9.35
C PHE A 229 27.27 -0.81 8.89
N ASP A 230 26.42 -0.99 7.88
CA ASP A 230 26.08 -2.32 7.35
C ASP A 230 26.38 -2.38 5.85
N LYS A 231 27.46 -3.11 5.50
CA LYS A 231 28.01 -3.20 4.14
C LYS A 231 28.21 -1.82 3.50
N CYS A 232 28.67 -0.85 4.30
CA CYS A 232 28.92 0.53 3.89
C CYS A 232 30.29 0.63 3.21
N PRO A 233 30.46 1.36 2.09
CA PRO A 233 31.79 1.70 1.59
C PRO A 233 32.61 2.41 2.67
N ILE A 234 33.89 2.10 2.81
CA ILE A 234 34.76 2.77 3.79
C ILE A 234 34.79 4.27 3.56
N SER A 235 34.82 4.72 2.30
CA SER A 235 34.74 6.15 1.97
C SER A 235 33.53 6.86 2.57
N ASP A 236 32.36 6.23 2.53
CA ASP A 236 31.14 6.76 3.13
C ASP A 236 31.19 6.74 4.66
N ALA A 237 31.69 5.64 5.24
CA ALA A 237 31.83 5.50 6.69
C ALA A 237 32.81 6.54 7.27
N VAL A 238 33.96 6.73 6.61
CA VAL A 238 34.98 7.72 6.98
C VAL A 238 34.39 9.13 6.88
N LYS A 239 33.74 9.50 5.77
CA LYS A 239 33.09 10.82 5.63
C LYS A 239 32.10 11.11 6.76
N VAL A 240 31.33 10.10 7.18
CA VAL A 240 30.38 10.24 8.31
C VAL A 240 31.13 10.55 9.61
N ILE A 241 32.20 9.81 9.89
CA ILE A 241 32.98 9.96 11.13
C ILE A 241 33.76 11.27 11.13
N GLU A 242 34.41 11.64 10.03
CA GLU A 242 35.10 12.92 9.85
C GLU A 242 34.16 14.10 10.10
N LYS A 243 32.98 14.10 9.47
CA LYS A 243 31.96 15.14 9.66
C LYS A 243 31.42 15.18 11.09
N THR A 244 31.28 14.02 11.74
CA THR A 244 30.70 13.93 13.09
C THR A 244 31.67 14.40 14.17
N TYR A 245 32.96 14.06 14.05
CA TYR A 245 33.97 14.33 15.08
C TYR A 245 34.92 15.47 14.73
N GLY A 246 34.87 16.01 13.52
CA GLY A 246 35.78 17.08 13.07
C GLY A 246 37.22 16.61 12.92
N ILE A 247 37.41 15.39 12.41
CA ILE A 247 38.72 14.78 12.18
C ILE A 247 38.95 14.53 10.68
N THR A 248 40.18 14.19 10.32
CA THR A 248 40.60 13.74 9.00
C THR A 248 41.23 12.36 9.12
N VAL A 249 40.82 11.43 8.26
CA VAL A 249 41.30 10.05 8.24
C VAL A 249 41.83 9.71 6.86
N HIS A 250 43.15 9.54 6.76
CA HIS A 250 43.80 9.02 5.57
C HIS A 250 43.92 7.50 5.66
N TYR A 251 43.56 6.80 4.59
CA TYR A 251 43.60 5.35 4.50
C TYR A 251 43.95 4.92 3.07
N PRO A 252 44.41 3.68 2.83
CA PRO A 252 44.85 3.24 1.51
C PRO A 252 43.72 3.29 0.46
N ASP A 253 44.02 3.83 -0.73
CA ASP A 253 43.04 4.02 -1.82
C ASP A 253 42.34 2.73 -2.25
N ASP A 254 43.01 1.58 -2.15
CA ASP A 254 42.44 0.28 -2.49
C ASP A 254 41.27 -0.14 -1.58
N LEU A 255 41.12 0.52 -0.43
CA LEU A 255 40.04 0.28 0.52
C LEU A 255 38.81 1.19 0.31
N GLU A 256 38.86 2.20 -0.57
CA GLU A 256 37.79 3.19 -0.74
C GLU A 256 36.39 2.57 -0.95
N ASN A 257 36.34 1.50 -1.74
CA ASN A 257 35.13 0.78 -2.10
C ASN A 257 34.88 -0.50 -1.27
N ALA A 258 35.83 -0.88 -0.42
CA ALA A 258 35.70 -2.06 0.45
C ALA A 258 34.50 -1.88 1.40
N LYS A 259 33.83 -3.00 1.71
CA LYS A 259 32.60 -2.98 2.51
C LYS A 259 32.91 -3.18 3.98
N LEU A 260 32.47 -2.23 4.79
CA LEU A 260 32.54 -2.22 6.24
C LEU A 260 31.19 -2.62 6.84
N THR A 261 31.20 -3.58 7.76
CA THR A 261 30.09 -3.87 8.67
C THR A 261 30.61 -3.73 10.09
N LEU A 262 30.14 -2.70 10.80
CA LEU A 262 30.65 -2.32 12.12
C LEU A 262 29.52 -1.75 12.97
N SER A 263 29.47 -2.12 14.25
CA SER A 263 28.56 -1.54 15.24
C SER A 263 29.37 -0.94 16.39
N LEU A 264 29.14 0.34 16.66
CA LEU A 264 29.80 1.13 17.69
C LEU A 264 28.72 1.73 18.62
N PRO A 265 28.34 1.04 19.70
CA PRO A 265 27.31 1.53 20.63
C PRO A 265 27.68 2.86 21.31
N ASN A 266 28.98 3.05 21.56
CA ASN A 266 29.56 4.29 22.08
C ASN A 266 30.66 4.73 21.13
N ALA A 267 30.28 5.28 19.98
CA ALA A 267 31.25 5.67 18.98
C ALA A 267 32.09 6.85 19.46
N THR A 268 33.39 6.72 19.21
CA THR A 268 34.37 7.80 19.22
C THR A 268 35.16 7.68 17.92
N ALA A 269 35.78 8.79 17.50
CA ALA A 269 36.76 8.77 16.41
C ALA A 269 37.77 7.62 16.58
N GLN A 270 38.37 7.54 17.78
CA GLN A 270 39.38 6.53 18.09
C GLN A 270 38.84 5.10 17.96
N ALA A 271 37.65 4.80 18.50
CA ALA A 271 37.07 3.46 18.43
C ALA A 271 36.77 3.04 16.99
N PHE A 272 36.31 3.97 16.15
CA PHE A 272 36.11 3.72 14.73
C PHE A 272 37.44 3.42 14.03
N ILE A 273 38.45 4.27 14.21
CA ILE A 273 39.77 4.13 13.57
C ILE A 273 40.44 2.82 14.01
N GLN A 274 40.37 2.48 15.30
CA GLN A 274 40.88 1.21 15.82
C GLN A 274 40.16 0.00 15.21
N SER A 275 38.82 0.06 15.09
CA SER A 275 38.06 -1.03 14.46
C SER A 275 38.41 -1.21 13.00
N LEU A 276 38.56 -0.10 12.27
CA LEU A 276 38.98 -0.11 10.87
C LEU A 276 40.39 -0.71 10.72
N ALA A 277 41.33 -0.27 11.56
CA ALA A 277 42.69 -0.77 11.56
C ALA A 277 42.76 -2.29 11.82
N ILE A 278 42.02 -2.77 12.83
CA ILE A 278 41.96 -4.20 13.15
C ILE A 278 41.35 -5.00 11.99
N GLN A 279 40.24 -4.53 11.43
CA GLN A 279 39.51 -5.25 10.38
C GLN A 279 40.30 -5.39 9.08
N PHE A 280 41.11 -4.38 8.74
CA PHE A 280 41.89 -4.34 7.50
C PHE A 280 43.39 -4.55 7.71
N ASN A 281 43.80 -4.93 8.93
CA ASN A 281 45.19 -5.14 9.32
C ASN A 281 46.09 -3.95 8.96
N LEU A 282 45.72 -2.77 9.44
CA LEU A 282 46.42 -1.51 9.22
C LEU A 282 47.12 -1.04 10.51
N ASN A 283 48.24 -0.34 10.33
CA ASN A 283 48.94 0.42 11.35
C ASN A 283 48.32 1.81 11.48
N ILE A 284 48.18 2.31 12.71
CA ILE A 284 47.63 3.64 13.01
C ILE A 284 48.78 4.58 13.36
N LYS A 285 48.94 5.67 12.61
CA LYS A 285 49.78 6.81 12.97
C LYS A 285 48.89 8.01 13.22
N GLN A 286 48.96 8.56 14.43
CA GLN A 286 48.26 9.79 14.76
C GLN A 286 49.24 10.95 14.59
N GLN A 287 48.98 11.86 13.65
CA GLN A 287 49.85 13.03 13.44
C GLN A 287 49.55 14.12 14.47
N ASN A 288 48.28 14.31 14.82
CA ASN A 288 47.80 15.21 15.88
C ASN A 288 46.40 14.79 16.35
N ASP A 289 45.75 15.58 17.22
CA ASP A 289 44.41 15.27 17.77
C ASP A 289 43.29 15.16 16.72
N SER A 290 43.51 15.64 15.49
CA SER A 290 42.50 15.71 14.44
C SER A 290 42.86 14.95 13.16
N ILE A 291 44.09 14.43 13.00
CA ILE A 291 44.57 13.78 11.78
C ILE A 291 45.10 12.38 12.10
N PHE A 292 44.49 11.39 11.46
CA PHE A 292 44.84 9.97 11.56
C PHE A 292 45.25 9.43 10.21
N GLU A 293 46.34 8.65 10.19
CA GLU A 293 46.90 8.02 8.99
C GLU A 293 46.96 6.51 9.21
N LEU A 294 46.30 5.76 8.33
CA LEU A 294 46.25 4.31 8.33
C LEU A 294 47.09 3.76 7.18
N GLU A 295 48.06 2.90 7.50
CA GLU A 295 49.00 2.31 6.54
C GLU A 295 49.01 0.78 6.67
N LYS A 296 49.45 0.05 5.65
CA LYS A 296 49.63 -1.41 5.74
C LYS A 296 50.87 -1.80 6.56
#